data_AF-A0A172LR28-F1
#
_entry.id   AF-A0A172LR28-F1
#
_cell.length_a   1.000
_cell.length_b   1.000
_cell.length_c   1.000
_cell.angle_alpha   90.00
_cell.angle_beta   90.00
_cell.angle_gamma   90.00
#
_symmetry.space_group_name_H-M   'P 1'
#
loop_
_entity.id
_entity.type
_entity.pdbx_description
1 polymer ?
#
loop_
_entity_poly.entity_id
_entity_poly.type
_entity_poly.pdbx_seq_one_letter_code
_entity_poly.pdbx_strand_id
1 'polypeptide(L)'
;RGGYFDEFGIIRDVMQNHLLQILSLVAMEKPVTCHPDDIRDKKVEVLKSILPLSLNDVVLGQYVGDPEGKGEATKGYLDDPTVDPTSTTPTYAMAALKIKNERWQGVPFILRCGKALNERKAEVRIQYQDIPGDIFEGNTKRNELVIRIQPGEALYFK
;
A
#
# COMPACT_ATOMS: atom_id res chain seq x y z
N ARG A 1 -17.12 7.53 13.72
CA ARG A 1 -16.15 6.75 14.56
C ARG A 1 -14.74 7.34 14.40
N GLY A 2 -14.63 8.61 13.99
CA GLY A 2 -13.35 9.25 13.73
C GLY A 2 -12.50 9.40 14.98
N GLY A 3 -13.10 9.62 16.17
CA GLY A 3 -12.35 9.81 17.42
C GLY A 3 -11.42 8.65 17.79
N TYR A 4 -11.88 7.39 17.69
CA TYR A 4 -10.99 6.24 17.92
C TYR A 4 -9.88 6.14 16.86
N PHE A 5 -10.20 6.44 15.60
CA PHE A 5 -9.21 6.42 14.52
C PHE A 5 -8.17 7.55 14.66
N ASP A 6 -8.57 8.67 15.28
CA ASP A 6 -7.75 9.88 15.44
C ASP A 6 -6.50 9.63 16.30
N GLU A 7 -6.57 8.72 17.26
CA GLU A 7 -5.44 8.35 18.11
C GLU A 7 -4.34 7.58 17.37
N PHE A 8 -4.66 6.93 16.25
CA PHE A 8 -3.76 6.00 15.57
C PHE A 8 -3.39 6.40 14.14
N GLY A 9 -4.37 6.86 13.35
CA GLY A 9 -4.23 7.20 11.93
C GLY A 9 -4.01 6.00 11.00
N ILE A 10 -4.04 6.27 9.70
CA ILE A 10 -4.10 5.21 8.66
C ILE A 10 -2.85 4.32 8.63
N ILE A 11 -1.68 4.86 9.02
CA ILE A 11 -0.43 4.10 9.01
C ILE A 11 -0.49 2.97 10.03
N ARG A 12 -0.96 3.24 11.25
CA ARG A 12 -1.10 2.23 12.31
C ARG A 12 -2.30 1.33 12.09
N ASP A 13 -3.39 1.87 11.53
CA ASP A 13 -4.62 1.13 11.25
C ASP A 13 -4.41 0.04 10.17
N VAL A 14 -3.69 0.37 9.08
CA VAL A 14 -3.63 -0.50 7.88
C VAL A 14 -2.23 -0.74 7.31
N MET A 15 -1.36 0.28 7.29
CA MET A 15 -0.08 0.18 6.57
C MET A 15 0.93 -0.71 7.31
N GLN A 16 1.10 -0.47 8.61
CA GLN A 16 2.09 -1.14 9.46
C GLN A 16 1.79 -2.63 9.65
N ASN A 17 0.53 -3.03 9.60
CA ASN A 17 0.07 -4.40 9.78
C ASN A 17 -0.21 -5.07 8.41
N HIS A 18 -1.37 -4.83 7.80
CA HIS A 18 -1.89 -5.55 6.65
C HIS A 18 -0.99 -5.40 5.42
N LEU A 19 -0.64 -4.16 5.04
CA LEU A 19 0.18 -3.94 3.86
C LEU A 19 1.60 -4.47 4.04
N LEU A 20 2.19 -4.29 5.22
CA LEU A 20 3.53 -4.79 5.51
C LEU A 20 3.58 -6.33 5.54
N GLN A 21 2.53 -7.00 6.01
CA GLN A 21 2.40 -8.45 5.95
C GLN A 21 2.32 -8.94 4.49
N ILE A 22 1.51 -8.30 3.65
CA ILE A 22 1.42 -8.62 2.22
C ILE A 22 2.79 -8.39 1.53
N LEU A 23 3.44 -7.25 1.80
CA LEU A 23 4.78 -6.97 1.29
C LEU A 23 5.76 -8.08 1.66
N SER A 24 5.77 -8.51 2.92
CA SER A 24 6.70 -9.55 3.37
C SER A 24 6.50 -10.88 2.64
N LEU A 25 5.27 -11.22 2.24
CA LEU A 25 5.00 -12.43 1.45
C LEU A 25 5.41 -12.29 -0.02
N VAL A 26 5.23 -11.10 -0.60
CA VAL A 26 5.63 -10.81 -1.98
C VAL A 26 7.16 -10.76 -2.12
N ALA A 27 7.84 -10.22 -1.12
CA ALA A 27 9.26 -9.93 -1.19
C ALA A 27 10.17 -11.01 -0.60
N MET A 28 9.64 -11.99 0.14
CA MET A 28 10.46 -13.02 0.80
C MET A 28 11.21 -13.90 -0.19
N GLU A 29 12.38 -14.36 0.23
CA GLU A 29 13.08 -15.45 -0.44
C GLU A 29 12.28 -16.75 -0.32
N LYS A 30 12.59 -17.70 -1.20
CA LYS A 30 12.01 -19.05 -1.10
C LYS A 30 12.40 -19.67 0.25
N PRO A 31 11.43 -20.09 1.08
CA PRO A 31 11.72 -20.76 2.34
C PRO A 31 12.25 -22.18 2.09
N VAL A 32 12.97 -22.74 3.06
CA VAL A 32 13.54 -24.09 2.97
C VAL A 32 12.42 -25.13 2.83
N THR A 33 11.36 -24.98 3.62
CA THR A 33 10.14 -25.78 3.54
C THR A 33 8.89 -24.91 3.69
N CYS A 34 7.70 -25.52 3.64
CA CYS A 34 6.45 -24.85 3.98
C CYS A 34 6.15 -24.85 5.49
N HIS A 35 7.10 -25.23 6.35
CA HIS A 35 6.95 -25.15 7.79
C HIS A 35 6.74 -23.67 8.21
N PRO A 36 5.81 -23.37 9.14
CA PRO A 36 5.48 -21.99 9.50
C PRO A 36 6.68 -21.14 9.93
N ASP A 37 7.63 -21.73 10.66
CA ASP A 37 8.83 -21.04 11.13
C ASP A 37 9.77 -20.69 9.97
N ASP A 38 9.97 -21.58 9.00
CA ASP A 38 10.81 -21.32 7.82
C ASP A 38 10.24 -20.17 6.98
N ILE A 39 8.91 -20.10 6.84
CA ILE A 39 8.22 -18.99 6.16
C ILE A 39 8.39 -17.69 6.96
N ARG A 40 8.18 -17.74 8.28
CA ARG A 40 8.31 -16.57 9.15
C ARG A 40 9.72 -16.00 9.11
N ASP A 41 10.73 -16.86 9.10
CA ASP A 41 12.14 -16.44 9.04
C ASP A 41 12.40 -15.64 7.77
N LYS A 42 11.89 -16.11 6.62
CA LYS A 42 12.02 -15.37 5.35
C LYS A 42 11.23 -14.06 5.31
N LYS A 43 10.07 -13.99 5.96
CA LYS A 43 9.34 -12.72 6.15
C LYS A 43 10.14 -11.74 7.00
N VAL A 44 10.72 -12.20 8.12
CA VAL A 44 11.51 -11.35 9.03
C VAL A 44 12.80 -10.86 8.36
N GLU A 45 13.46 -11.70 7.56
CA GLU A 45 14.66 -11.34 6.78
C GLU A 45 14.40 -10.14 5.85
N VAL A 46 13.25 -10.14 5.16
CA VAL A 46 12.82 -8.99 4.35
C VAL A 46 12.61 -7.76 5.21
N LEU A 47 11.87 -7.86 6.31
CA LEU A 47 11.55 -6.71 7.16
C LEU A 47 12.82 -6.06 7.72
N LYS A 48 13.82 -6.87 8.10
CA LYS A 48 15.14 -6.38 8.54
C LYS A 48 15.93 -5.66 7.44
N SER A 49 15.59 -5.93 6.18
CA SER A 49 16.25 -5.35 5.01
C SER A 49 15.56 -4.08 4.50
N ILE A 50 14.39 -3.72 5.04
CA ILE A 50 13.68 -2.48 4.67
C ILE A 50 14.43 -1.28 5.24
N LEU A 51 14.75 -0.30 4.39
CA LEU A 51 15.33 0.96 4.84
C LEU A 51 14.29 1.79 5.61
N PRO A 52 14.68 2.45 6.73
CA PRO A 52 13.81 3.39 7.41
C PRO A 52 13.31 4.48 6.46
N LEU A 53 12.02 4.81 6.55
CA LEU A 53 11.40 5.87 5.75
C LEU A 53 11.79 7.25 6.29
N SER A 54 11.97 8.20 5.37
CA SER A 54 12.01 9.62 5.66
C SER A 54 10.68 10.29 5.26
N LEU A 55 10.47 11.55 5.65
CA LEU A 55 9.29 12.31 5.22
C LEU A 55 9.22 12.51 3.70
N ASN A 56 10.36 12.45 3.00
CA ASN A 56 10.40 12.57 1.54
C ASN A 56 9.90 11.29 0.82
N ASP A 57 9.84 10.17 1.54
CA ASP A 57 9.37 8.89 1.00
C ASP A 57 7.86 8.70 1.20
N VAL A 58 7.19 9.66 1.84
CA VAL A 58 5.81 9.53 2.29
C VAL A 58 4.95 10.72 1.83
N VAL A 59 3.75 10.41 1.34
CA VAL A 59 2.69 11.38 1.10
C VAL A 59 1.54 11.07 2.02
N LEU A 60 1.07 12.08 2.75
CA LEU A 60 -0.06 12.00 3.66
C LEU A 60 -1.23 12.82 3.13
N GLY A 61 -2.44 12.40 3.46
CA GLY A 61 -3.65 13.15 3.15
C GLY A 61 -4.73 12.97 4.20
N GLN A 62 -5.63 13.93 4.26
CA GLN A 62 -6.84 13.90 5.07
C GLN A 62 -8.03 14.24 4.15
N TYR A 63 -9.10 13.43 4.17
CA TYR A 63 -10.23 13.64 3.27
C TYR A 63 -11.11 14.81 3.73
N VAL A 64 -11.66 15.52 2.75
CA VAL A 64 -12.65 16.59 2.93
C VAL A 64 -13.96 16.17 2.27
N GLY A 65 -15.05 16.83 2.65
CA GLY A 65 -16.36 16.59 2.05
C GLY A 65 -16.38 16.99 0.58
N ASP A 66 -17.05 16.19 -0.24
CA ASP A 66 -17.37 16.49 -1.63
C ASP A 66 -18.67 17.34 -1.68
N PRO A 67 -18.61 18.63 -2.07
CA PRO A 67 -19.79 19.49 -2.12
C PRO A 67 -20.86 19.01 -3.11
N GLU A 68 -20.47 18.24 -4.13
CA GLU A 68 -21.38 17.67 -5.13
C GLU A 68 -21.83 16.25 -4.76
N GLY A 69 -21.27 15.70 -3.67
CA GLY A 69 -21.57 14.38 -3.15
C GLY A 69 -22.97 14.25 -2.56
N LYS A 70 -23.30 13.03 -2.11
CA LYS A 70 -24.56 12.73 -1.42
C LYS A 70 -24.30 12.01 -0.10
N GLY A 71 -25.10 12.34 0.92
CA GLY A 71 -25.01 11.71 2.24
C GLY A 71 -23.64 11.92 2.88
N GLU A 72 -23.02 10.86 3.39
CA GLU A 72 -21.72 10.93 4.07
C GLU A 72 -20.57 11.43 3.18
N ALA A 73 -20.68 11.35 1.86
CA ALA A 73 -19.67 11.88 0.95
C ALA A 73 -19.52 13.41 1.06
N THR A 74 -20.57 14.12 1.50
CA THR A 74 -20.54 15.58 1.71
C THR A 74 -19.78 16.01 2.96
N LYS A 75 -19.37 15.06 3.82
CA LYS A 75 -18.70 15.32 5.09
C LYS A 75 -17.22 14.96 5.00
N GLY A 76 -16.36 15.86 5.47
CA GLY A 76 -14.93 15.64 5.66
C GLY A 76 -14.61 14.96 6.99
N TYR A 77 -13.32 14.67 7.20
CA TYR A 77 -12.87 14.01 8.43
C TYR A 77 -13.14 14.85 9.68
N LEU A 78 -12.94 16.17 9.58
CA LEU A 78 -13.16 17.14 10.66
C LEU A 78 -14.65 17.44 10.90
N ASP A 79 -15.55 16.98 10.03
CA ASP A 79 -17.00 17.12 10.23
C ASP A 79 -17.57 15.99 11.12
N ASP A 80 -16.78 14.94 11.42
CA ASP A 80 -17.17 13.95 12.43
C ASP A 80 -17.08 14.59 13.83
N PRO A 81 -18.18 14.72 14.57
CA PRO A 81 -18.20 15.42 15.87
C PRO A 81 -17.37 14.72 16.96
N THR A 82 -16.85 13.52 16.68
CA THR A 82 -15.95 12.78 17.58
C THR A 82 -14.47 13.05 17.31
N VAL A 83 -14.12 13.85 16.29
CA VAL A 83 -12.75 14.20 15.91
C VAL A 83 -12.41 15.60 16.41
N ASP A 84 -11.17 15.81 16.83
CA ASP A 84 -10.69 17.16 17.16
C ASP A 84 -10.74 18.05 15.90
N PRO A 85 -11.40 19.23 15.93
CA PRO A 85 -11.45 20.15 14.78
C PRO A 85 -10.10 20.62 14.26
N THR A 86 -9.02 20.45 15.04
CA THR A 86 -7.63 20.79 14.67
C THR A 86 -6.80 19.56 14.31
N SER A 87 -7.40 18.37 14.24
CA SER A 87 -6.70 17.12 13.95
C SER A 87 -5.96 17.16 12.62
N THR A 88 -4.71 16.72 12.65
CA THR A 88 -3.87 16.49 11.47
C THR A 88 -3.70 15.01 11.14
N THR A 89 -4.54 14.15 11.73
CA THR A 89 -4.43 12.70 11.57
C THR A 89 -4.63 12.28 10.10
N PRO A 90 -3.68 11.55 9.51
CA PRO A 90 -3.78 11.14 8.12
C PRO A 90 -4.83 10.04 7.94
N THR A 91 -5.77 10.28 7.04
CA THR A 91 -6.76 9.29 6.57
C THR A 91 -6.32 8.60 5.28
N TYR A 92 -5.24 9.08 4.67
CA TYR A 92 -4.57 8.55 3.49
C TYR A 92 -3.05 8.56 3.69
N ALA A 93 -2.38 7.52 3.24
CA ALA A 93 -0.93 7.48 3.17
C ALA A 93 -0.46 6.70 1.93
N MET A 94 0.60 7.21 1.31
CA MET A 94 1.41 6.51 0.33
C MET A 94 2.86 6.53 0.82
N ALA A 95 3.53 5.38 0.84
CA ALA A 95 4.93 5.27 1.23
C ALA A 95 5.71 4.48 0.19
N ALA A 96 6.89 4.96 -0.18
CA ALA A 96 7.82 4.29 -1.08
C ALA A 96 8.96 3.64 -0.28
N LEU A 97 8.89 2.31 -0.12
CA LEU A 97 9.88 1.53 0.62
C LEU A 97 10.97 1.02 -0.32
N LYS A 98 12.17 0.85 0.23
CA LYS A 98 13.32 0.23 -0.46
C LYS A 98 13.80 -0.95 0.37
N ILE A 99 13.96 -2.11 -0.26
CA ILE A 99 14.47 -3.33 0.36
C ILE A 99 15.94 -3.49 -0.05
N LYS A 100 16.84 -3.42 0.93
CA LYS A 100 18.29 -3.51 0.73
C LYS A 100 18.75 -4.96 0.77
N ASN A 101 18.43 -5.71 -0.28
CA ASN A 101 18.98 -7.03 -0.54
C ASN A 101 19.26 -7.21 -2.04
N GLU A 102 19.85 -8.34 -2.43
CA GLU A 102 20.24 -8.63 -3.81
C GLU A 102 19.02 -8.66 -4.76
N ARG A 103 17.94 -9.37 -4.37
CA ARG A 103 16.74 -9.55 -5.20
C ARG A 103 16.04 -8.23 -5.55
N TRP A 104 15.95 -7.32 -4.59
CA TRP A 104 15.13 -6.11 -4.70
C TRP A 104 15.92 -4.81 -4.82
N GLN A 105 17.22 -4.91 -5.12
CA GLN A 105 18.07 -3.75 -5.31
C GLN A 105 17.49 -2.84 -6.40
N GLY A 106 17.21 -1.59 -6.04
CA GLY A 106 16.68 -0.58 -6.96
C GLY A 106 15.18 -0.67 -7.24
N VAL A 107 14.46 -1.65 -6.69
CA VAL A 107 13.01 -1.80 -6.89
C VAL A 107 12.24 -1.06 -5.79
N PRO A 108 11.40 -0.05 -6.13
CA PRO A 108 10.56 0.62 -5.14
C PRO A 108 9.32 -0.22 -4.80
N PHE A 109 9.00 -0.33 -3.51
CA PHE A 109 7.77 -0.93 -3.02
C PHE A 109 6.80 0.16 -2.57
N ILE A 110 5.72 0.36 -3.32
CA ILE A 110 4.72 1.40 -3.00
C ILE A 110 3.60 0.80 -2.16
N LEU A 111 3.45 1.29 -0.93
CA LEU A 111 2.31 0.99 -0.07
C LEU A 111 1.33 2.16 -0.12
N ARG A 112 0.07 1.91 -0.49
CA ARG A 112 -0.98 2.93 -0.55
C ARG A 112 -2.23 2.45 0.17
N CYS A 113 -2.73 3.25 1.10
CA CYS A 113 -4.01 3.02 1.78
C CYS A 113 -4.72 4.33 2.09
N GLY A 114 -6.04 4.26 2.22
CA GLY A 114 -6.83 5.41 2.67
C GLY A 114 -8.30 5.09 2.85
N LYS A 115 -9.01 6.01 3.48
CA LYS A 115 -10.48 6.02 3.63
C LYS A 115 -11.08 7.09 2.70
N ALA A 116 -12.39 6.99 2.45
CA ALA A 116 -13.13 7.89 1.56
C ALA A 116 -12.51 7.98 0.14
N LEU A 117 -12.03 6.84 -0.37
CA LEU A 117 -11.52 6.72 -1.74
C LEU A 117 -12.64 6.30 -2.71
N ASN A 118 -12.36 6.37 -3.99
CA ASN A 118 -13.29 6.08 -5.08
C ASN A 118 -13.83 4.63 -5.12
N GLU A 119 -13.13 3.69 -4.47
CA GLU A 119 -13.53 2.28 -4.45
C GLU A 119 -13.00 1.57 -3.19
N ARG A 120 -13.67 0.47 -2.81
CA ARG A 120 -13.12 -0.50 -1.87
C ARG A 120 -12.26 -1.48 -2.64
N LYS A 121 -10.95 -1.50 -2.41
CA LYS A 121 -10.04 -2.45 -3.08
C LYS A 121 -8.81 -2.77 -2.22
N ALA A 122 -8.43 -4.04 -2.20
CA ALA A 122 -7.12 -4.51 -1.73
C ALA A 122 -6.48 -5.36 -2.84
N GLU A 123 -5.26 -5.01 -3.25
CA GLU A 123 -4.63 -5.58 -4.43
C GLU A 123 -3.09 -5.49 -4.32
N VAL A 124 -2.40 -6.48 -4.88
CA VAL A 124 -0.97 -6.45 -5.17
C VAL A 124 -0.80 -6.29 -6.67
N ARG A 125 0.05 -5.36 -7.09
CA ARG A 125 0.40 -5.13 -8.49
C ARG A 125 1.91 -5.19 -8.65
N ILE A 126 2.38 -6.07 -9.52
CA ILE A 126 3.77 -6.18 -9.92
C ILE A 126 3.86 -5.67 -11.35
N GLN A 127 4.49 -4.51 -11.52
CA GLN A 127 4.75 -3.94 -12.85
C GLN A 127 6.17 -4.32 -13.27
N TYR A 128 6.29 -4.95 -14.44
CA TYR A 128 7.57 -5.40 -14.99
C TYR A 128 8.29 -4.25 -15.71
N GLN A 129 9.59 -4.44 -15.98
CA GLN A 129 10.35 -3.51 -16.81
C GLN A 129 9.89 -3.57 -18.27
N ASP A 130 10.18 -2.51 -19.03
CA ASP A 130 9.98 -2.50 -20.47
C ASP A 130 10.83 -3.59 -21.14
N ILE A 131 10.35 -4.14 -22.25
CA ILE A 131 11.09 -5.15 -23.01
C ILE A 131 12.28 -4.46 -23.69
N PRO A 132 13.52 -4.95 -23.51
CA PRO A 132 14.68 -4.42 -24.23
C PRO A 132 14.55 -4.64 -25.74
N GLY A 133 15.04 -3.69 -26.54
CA GLY A 133 15.04 -3.80 -28.01
C GLY A 133 13.66 -3.63 -28.62
N ASP A 134 12.93 -2.58 -28.21
CA ASP A 134 11.57 -2.32 -28.67
C ASP A 134 11.51 -2.13 -30.20
N ILE A 135 10.71 -2.98 -30.85
CA ILE A 135 10.40 -2.93 -32.28
C ILE A 135 9.04 -2.28 -32.58
N PHE A 136 8.31 -1.86 -31.54
CA PHE A 136 6.97 -1.27 -31.65
C PHE A 136 6.97 0.25 -31.43
N GLU A 137 8.11 0.91 -31.62
CA GLU A 137 8.24 2.38 -31.64
C GLU A 137 7.75 3.08 -30.34
N GLY A 138 7.97 2.46 -29.18
CA GLY A 138 7.54 2.98 -27.88
C GLY A 138 6.07 2.78 -27.57
N ASN A 139 5.33 2.05 -28.42
CA ASN A 139 3.90 1.80 -28.22
C ASN A 139 3.60 0.63 -27.27
N THR A 140 4.63 -0.12 -26.84
CA THR A 140 4.46 -1.16 -25.82
C THR A 140 4.09 -0.56 -24.46
N LYS A 141 3.42 -1.36 -23.64
CA LYS A 141 3.13 -1.04 -22.24
C LYS A 141 3.81 -2.08 -21.36
N ARG A 142 4.18 -1.68 -20.15
CA ARG A 142 4.72 -2.60 -19.16
C ARG A 142 3.68 -3.63 -18.80
N ASN A 143 4.11 -4.88 -18.77
CA ASN A 143 3.30 -5.97 -18.27
C ASN A 143 2.98 -5.75 -16.79
N GLU A 144 1.81 -6.20 -16.36
CA GLU A 144 1.43 -6.15 -14.95
C GLU A 144 0.78 -7.47 -14.50
N LEU A 145 1.36 -8.11 -13.48
CA LEU A 145 0.70 -9.16 -12.73
C LEU A 145 -0.11 -8.52 -11.60
N VAL A 146 -1.40 -8.82 -11.56
CA VAL A 146 -2.31 -8.25 -10.58
C VAL A 146 -3.00 -9.35 -9.79
N ILE A 147 -2.90 -9.24 -8.46
CA ILE A 147 -3.54 -10.14 -7.50
C ILE A 147 -4.53 -9.30 -6.70
N ARG A 148 -5.82 -9.39 -7.04
CA ARG A 148 -6.89 -8.70 -6.33
C ARG A 148 -7.37 -9.57 -5.18
N ILE A 149 -7.21 -9.05 -3.97
CA ILE A 149 -7.56 -9.73 -2.72
C ILE A 149 -9.04 -9.51 -2.40
N GLN A 150 -9.57 -8.30 -2.64
CA GLN A 150 -11.00 -8.01 -2.50
C GLN A 150 -11.36 -6.65 -3.10
N PRO A 151 -12.62 -6.43 -3.46
CA PRO A 151 -13.66 -7.44 -3.71
C PRO A 151 -13.42 -8.14 -5.06
N GLY A 152 -14.06 -9.30 -5.27
CA GLY A 152 -13.96 -10.03 -6.53
C GLY A 152 -12.55 -10.56 -6.75
N GLU A 153 -12.16 -11.51 -5.90
CA GLU A 153 -10.88 -12.20 -5.88
C GLU A 153 -10.49 -12.64 -7.29
N ALA A 154 -9.34 -12.18 -7.76
CA ALA A 154 -8.90 -12.44 -9.13
C ALA A 154 -7.38 -12.36 -9.25
N LEU A 155 -6.84 -13.14 -10.20
CA LEU A 155 -5.47 -13.04 -10.67
C LEU A 155 -5.50 -12.87 -12.18
N TYR A 156 -4.84 -11.83 -12.70
CA TYR A 156 -4.78 -11.57 -14.13
C TYR A 156 -3.47 -10.88 -14.52
N PHE A 157 -3.11 -11.03 -15.79
CA PHE A 157 -1.93 -10.42 -16.40
C PHE A 157 -2.40 -9.40 -17.44
N LYS A 158 -1.79 -8.22 -17.44
CA LYS A 158 -1.99 -7.17 -18.45
C LYS A 158 -0.79 -7.08 -19.35
#